data_AF-A0A7S2TGZ6-F1
#
_entry.id   AF-A0A7S2TGZ6-F1
#
_cell.length_a   1.000
_cell.length_b   1.000
_cell.length_c   1.000
_cell.angle_alpha   90.00
_cell.angle_beta   90.00
_cell.angle_gamma   90.00
#
_symmetry.space_group_name_H-M   'P 1'
#
loop_
_entity.id
_entity.type
_entity.pdbx_description
1 polymer ?
#
loop_
_entity_poly.entity_id
_entity_poly.type
_entity_poly.pdbx_seq_one_letter_code
_entity_poly.pdbx_strand_id
1 'polypeptide(L)'
;THSWREEKYVVRTWTEEKASSITALEIIQNLAASLHRIGEYNFQFEVSELRLRILNSYKDEWQLAVGLSNHGISLYMLNKIPEASNSLAKALEIFQRLSRTNNSRVFNIQRANAMGMAATVVGAQGSME
;
A
#
# COMPACT_ATOMS: atom_id res chain seq x y z
N THR A 1 -24.90 14.12 4.63
CA THR A 1 -23.57 14.31 5.25
C THR A 1 -23.19 13.05 6.00
N HIS A 2 -22.80 11.99 5.28
CA HIS A 2 -22.23 10.79 5.92
C HIS A 2 -20.81 11.17 6.35
N SER A 3 -20.60 11.25 7.67
CA SER A 3 -19.37 11.79 8.25
C SER A 3 -18.27 10.74 8.14
N TRP A 4 -17.41 10.87 7.13
CA TRP A 4 -16.22 10.03 6.96
C TRP A 4 -15.41 9.89 8.26
N ARG A 5 -15.45 10.87 9.17
CA ARG A 5 -14.78 10.81 10.49
C ARG A 5 -15.21 9.60 11.33
N GLU A 6 -16.48 9.21 11.27
CA GLU A 6 -16.98 8.06 12.03
C GLU A 6 -16.45 6.75 11.43
N GLU A 7 -16.43 6.64 10.10
CA GLU A 7 -15.78 5.51 9.42
C GLU A 7 -14.27 5.46 9.70
N LYS A 8 -13.57 6.61 9.71
CA LYS A 8 -12.13 6.67 10.06
C LYS A 8 -11.91 6.19 11.50
N TYR A 9 -12.75 6.63 12.42
CA TYR A 9 -12.66 6.28 13.84
C TYR A 9 -12.94 4.79 14.06
N VAL A 10 -14.02 4.27 13.47
CA VAL A 10 -14.41 2.85 13.57
C VAL A 10 -13.35 1.95 12.93
N VAL A 11 -12.81 2.31 11.76
CA VAL A 11 -11.72 1.53 11.15
C VAL A 11 -10.51 1.55 12.06
N ARG A 12 -10.11 2.72 12.59
CA ARG A 12 -8.94 2.82 13.46
C ARG A 12 -9.10 2.00 14.74
N THR A 13 -10.22 2.14 15.45
CA THR A 13 -10.46 1.40 16.69
C THR A 13 -10.63 -0.09 16.45
N TRP A 14 -11.37 -0.48 15.41
CA TRP A 14 -11.56 -1.88 15.05
C TRP A 14 -10.26 -2.54 14.58
N THR A 15 -9.38 -1.82 13.88
CA THR A 15 -8.09 -2.33 13.43
C THR A 15 -7.03 -2.37 14.54
N GLU A 16 -7.05 -1.43 15.49
CA GLU A 16 -6.21 -1.48 16.70
C GLU A 16 -6.62 -2.66 17.60
N GLU A 17 -7.93 -2.94 17.72
CA GLU A 17 -8.46 -4.03 18.56
C GLU A 17 -8.37 -5.41 17.90
N LYS A 18 -8.45 -5.48 16.56
CA LYS A 18 -8.39 -6.72 15.76
C LYS A 18 -7.13 -6.85 14.91
N ALA A 19 -6.04 -6.21 15.32
CA ALA A 19 -4.72 -6.16 14.67
C ALA A 19 -4.08 -7.53 14.33
N SER A 20 -4.77 -8.62 14.64
CA SER A 20 -4.33 -10.00 14.48
C SER A 20 -5.21 -10.84 13.54
N SER A 21 -6.08 -10.23 12.73
CA SER A 21 -6.94 -10.98 11.81
C SER A 21 -6.66 -10.66 10.34
N ILE A 22 -6.59 -11.69 9.50
CA ILE A 22 -6.53 -11.58 8.03
C ILE A 22 -7.66 -10.68 7.51
N THR A 23 -8.82 -10.73 8.16
CA THR A 23 -9.98 -9.87 7.89
C THR A 23 -9.67 -8.37 8.04
N ALA A 24 -8.83 -7.98 9.00
CA ALA A 24 -8.41 -6.59 9.16
C ALA A 24 -7.56 -6.12 7.98
N LEU A 25 -6.65 -6.97 7.49
CA LEU A 25 -5.79 -6.66 6.33
C LEU A 25 -6.59 -6.47 5.04
N GLU A 26 -7.63 -7.28 4.84
CA GLU A 26 -8.54 -7.19 3.69
C GLU A 26 -9.39 -5.91 3.72
N ILE A 27 -9.93 -5.56 4.90
CA ILE A 27 -10.72 -4.33 5.06
C ILE A 27 -9.86 -3.09 4.84
N ILE A 28 -8.67 -3.05 5.44
CA ILE A 28 -7.70 -1.96 5.25
C ILE A 28 -7.30 -1.83 3.78
N GLN A 29 -7.14 -2.95 3.07
CA GLN A 29 -6.83 -2.93 1.64
C GLN A 29 -7.97 -2.36 0.79
N ASN A 30 -9.20 -2.81 1.02
CA ASN A 30 -10.37 -2.30 0.31
C ASN A 30 -10.61 -0.82 0.60
N LEU A 31 -10.35 -0.39 1.84
CA LEU A 31 -10.42 1.01 2.22
C LEU A 31 -9.35 1.83 1.49
N ALA A 32 -8.08 1.41 1.49
CA ALA A 32 -7.02 2.13 0.79
C ALA A 32 -7.34 2.30 -0.71
N ALA A 33 -7.91 1.27 -1.35
CA ALA A 33 -8.35 1.34 -2.74
C ALA A 33 -9.52 2.32 -2.94
N SER A 34 -10.48 2.36 -2.01
CA SER A 34 -11.58 3.33 -2.05
C SER A 34 -11.10 4.76 -1.86
N LEU A 35 -10.19 4.99 -0.91
CA LEU A 35 -9.61 6.30 -0.62
C LEU A 35 -8.82 6.84 -1.81
N HIS A 36 -8.08 5.96 -2.49
CA HIS A 36 -7.40 6.30 -3.73
C HIS A 36 -8.39 6.79 -4.80
N ARG A 37 -9.53 6.10 -4.98
CA ARG A 37 -10.55 6.48 -5.97
C ARG A 37 -11.19 7.84 -5.71
N ILE A 38 -11.30 8.24 -4.44
CA ILE A 38 -11.90 9.53 -4.06
C ILE A 38 -10.86 10.64 -3.84
N GLY A 39 -9.56 10.35 -4.04
CA GLY A 39 -8.49 11.33 -3.90
C GLY A 39 -8.07 11.65 -2.46
N GLU A 40 -8.51 10.87 -1.47
CA GLU A 40 -8.22 11.08 -0.04
C GLU A 40 -6.84 10.50 0.35
N TYR A 41 -5.77 11.03 -0.26
CA TYR A 41 -4.43 10.46 -0.16
C TYR A 41 -3.80 10.55 1.24
N ASN A 42 -4.13 11.58 2.03
CA ASN A 42 -3.68 11.68 3.42
C ASN A 42 -4.19 10.51 4.27
N PHE A 43 -5.47 10.17 4.11
CA PHE A 43 -6.05 9.07 4.86
C PHE A 43 -5.59 7.71 4.31
N GLN A 44 -5.39 7.62 2.98
CA GLN A 44 -4.76 6.44 2.38
C GLN A 44 -3.36 6.18 2.95
N PHE A 45 -2.57 7.23 3.20
CA PHE A 45 -1.26 7.13 3.84
C PHE A 45 -1.37 6.58 5.27
N GLU A 46 -2.25 7.15 6.11
CA GLU A 46 -2.48 6.67 7.49
C GLU A 46 -2.90 5.21 7.55
N VAL A 47 -3.84 4.80 6.68
CA VAL A 47 -4.35 3.43 6.58
C VAL A 47 -3.24 2.48 6.11
N SER A 48 -2.39 2.92 5.17
CA SER A 48 -1.27 2.11 4.68
C SER A 48 -0.18 1.92 5.74
N GLU A 49 0.13 2.95 6.53
CA GLU A 49 1.04 2.87 7.69
C GLU A 49 0.57 1.84 8.72
N LEU A 50 -0.72 1.86 9.06
CA LEU A 50 -1.31 0.89 9.99
C LEU A 50 -1.22 -0.54 9.44
N ARG A 51 -1.46 -0.71 8.14
CA ARG A 51 -1.30 -2.00 7.44
C ARG A 51 0.12 -2.54 7.54
N LEU A 52 1.13 -1.68 7.31
CA LEU A 52 2.54 -2.08 7.36
C LEU A 52 2.95 -2.55 8.76
N ARG A 53 2.48 -1.89 9.82
CA ARG A 53 2.75 -2.31 11.21
C ARG A 53 2.19 -3.70 11.50
N ILE A 54 0.97 -4.01 11.05
CA ILE A 54 0.36 -5.33 11.20
C ILE A 54 1.10 -6.37 10.37
N LEU A 55 1.44 -6.06 9.13
CA LEU A 55 2.08 -7.04 8.25
C LEU A 55 3.50 -7.40 8.67
N ASN A 56 4.19 -6.47 9.29
CA ASN A 56 5.50 -6.73 9.88
C ASN A 56 5.43 -7.77 11.02
N SER A 57 4.27 -7.97 11.66
CA SER A 57 4.08 -9.03 12.67
C SER A 57 3.63 -10.38 12.07
N TYR A 58 3.00 -10.38 10.88
CA TYR A 58 2.42 -11.59 10.27
C TYR A 58 3.35 -12.39 9.35
N LYS A 59 4.53 -11.87 9.00
CA LYS A 59 5.47 -12.49 8.03
C LYS A 59 4.86 -12.85 6.67
N ASP A 60 3.70 -12.28 6.32
CA ASP A 60 3.08 -12.45 5.01
C ASP A 60 3.71 -11.46 4.02
N GLU A 61 4.71 -11.94 3.29
CA GLU A 61 5.46 -11.13 2.34
C GLU A 61 4.57 -10.62 1.20
N TRP A 62 3.54 -11.37 0.80
CA TRP A 62 2.65 -10.94 -0.30
C TRP A 62 1.82 -9.74 0.13
N GLN A 63 1.16 -9.85 1.28
CA GLN A 63 0.39 -8.74 1.82
C GLN A 63 1.29 -7.54 2.11
N LEU A 64 2.51 -7.76 2.61
CA LEU A 64 3.51 -6.71 2.85
C LEU A 64 3.84 -5.93 1.58
N ALA A 65 4.13 -6.64 0.48
CA ALA A 65 4.43 -6.02 -0.80
C ALA A 65 3.25 -5.18 -1.33
N VAL A 66 2.02 -5.67 -1.20
CA VAL A 66 0.82 -4.89 -1.55
C VAL A 66 0.71 -3.61 -0.72
N GLY A 67 1.09 -3.67 0.56
CA GLY A 67 1.02 -2.52 1.48
C GLY A 67 2.02 -1.45 1.14
N LEU A 68 3.25 -1.87 0.85
CA LEU A 68 4.34 -1.01 0.42
C LEU A 68 3.99 -0.33 -0.91
N SER A 69 3.35 -1.03 -1.86
CA SER A 69 2.88 -0.41 -3.10
C SER A 69 1.85 0.68 -2.86
N ASN A 70 0.84 0.41 -2.04
CA ASN A 70 -0.20 1.40 -1.73
C ASN A 70 0.38 2.62 -1.00
N HIS A 71 1.28 2.38 -0.04
CA HIS A 71 1.99 3.43 0.67
C HIS A 71 2.82 4.30 -0.28
N GLY A 72 3.56 3.69 -1.20
CA GLY A 72 4.33 4.40 -2.22
C GLY A 72 3.46 5.22 -3.18
N ILE A 73 2.30 4.69 -3.60
CA ILE A 73 1.32 5.45 -4.40
C ILE A 73 0.81 6.66 -3.63
N SER A 74 0.46 6.51 -2.35
CA SER A 74 0.02 7.65 -1.51
C SER A 74 1.10 8.71 -1.39
N LEU A 75 2.35 8.32 -1.15
CA LEU A 75 3.49 9.24 -1.08
C LEU A 75 3.70 9.98 -2.40
N TYR A 76 3.57 9.29 -3.54
CA TYR A 76 3.67 9.92 -4.85
C TYR A 76 2.57 10.99 -5.05
N MET A 77 1.33 10.67 -4.70
CA MET A 77 0.21 11.63 -4.79
C MET A 77 0.35 12.80 -3.82
N LEU A 78 1.11 12.63 -2.74
CA LEU A 78 1.49 13.70 -1.80
C LEU A 78 2.77 14.44 -2.20
N ASN A 79 3.30 14.19 -3.40
CA ASN A 79 4.54 14.76 -3.93
C ASN A 79 5.80 14.46 -3.09
N LYS A 80 5.77 13.39 -2.30
CA LYS A 80 6.91 12.87 -1.51
C LYS A 80 7.67 11.83 -2.32
N ILE A 81 8.27 12.30 -3.41
CA ILE A 81 8.85 11.45 -4.45
C ILE A 81 9.98 10.53 -3.94
N PRO A 82 10.95 11.00 -3.12
CA PRO A 82 11.99 10.12 -2.60
C PRO A 82 11.45 8.97 -1.74
N GLU A 83 10.49 9.26 -0.85
CA GLU A 83 9.87 8.26 0.02
C GLU A 83 8.99 7.29 -0.78
N ALA A 84 8.28 7.80 -1.79
CA ALA A 84 7.49 6.98 -2.71
C ALA A 84 8.38 5.97 -3.45
N SER A 85 9.53 6.44 -3.95
CA SER A 85 10.51 5.63 -4.67
C SER A 85 11.03 4.49 -3.80
N ASN A 86 11.43 4.80 -2.56
CA ASN A 86 11.90 3.79 -1.60
C ASN A 86 10.82 2.73 -1.27
N SER A 87 9.57 3.16 -1.09
CA SER A 87 8.47 2.27 -0.75
C SER A 87 8.11 1.33 -1.90
N LEU A 88 8.05 1.85 -3.12
CA LEU A 88 7.79 1.07 -4.33
C LEU A 88 8.95 0.13 -4.65
N ALA A 89 10.20 0.53 -4.43
CA ALA A 89 11.37 -0.33 -4.63
C ALA A 89 11.32 -1.58 -3.73
N LYS A 90 11.00 -1.40 -2.45
CA LYS A 90 10.83 -2.52 -1.50
C LYS A 90 9.68 -3.45 -1.89
N ALA A 91 8.54 -2.88 -2.31
CA ALA A 91 7.42 -3.67 -2.81
C ALA A 91 7.82 -4.53 -4.02
N LEU A 92 8.56 -3.92 -4.94
CA LEU A 92 9.03 -4.56 -6.17
C LEU A 92 9.96 -5.74 -5.87
N GLU A 93 10.92 -5.56 -4.98
CA GLU A 93 11.86 -6.62 -4.58
C GLU A 93 11.12 -7.85 -4.07
N ILE A 94 10.12 -7.64 -3.20
CA ILE A 94 9.32 -8.74 -2.64
C ILE A 94 8.47 -9.40 -3.73
N PHE A 95 7.77 -8.63 -4.57
CA PHE A 95 6.98 -9.21 -5.67
C PHE A 95 7.85 -9.98 -6.67
N GLN A 96 9.07 -9.52 -6.95
CA GLN A 96 10.02 -10.25 -7.77
C GLN A 96 10.40 -11.58 -7.13
N ARG A 97 10.76 -11.59 -5.84
CA ARG A 97 11.08 -12.82 -5.10
C ARG A 97 9.91 -13.80 -5.10
N LEU A 98 8.70 -13.33 -4.80
CA LEU A 98 7.49 -14.15 -4.76
C LEU A 98 7.08 -14.66 -6.14
N SER A 99 7.21 -13.86 -7.21
CA SER A 99 6.86 -14.31 -8.56
C SER A 99 7.79 -15.42 -9.09
N ARG A 100 9.04 -15.47 -8.59
CA ARG A 100 9.99 -16.54 -8.94
C ARG A 100 9.67 -17.85 -8.23
N THR A 101 9.13 -17.80 -7.02
CA THR A 101 8.78 -18.98 -6.22
C THR A 101 7.34 -19.45 -6.43
N ASN A 102 6.43 -18.53 -6.78
CA ASN A 102 5.02 -18.79 -7.01
C ASN A 102 4.53 -18.00 -8.24
N ASN A 103 4.49 -18.69 -9.38
CA ASN A 103 4.16 -18.11 -10.69
C ASN A 103 2.64 -17.96 -10.93
N SER A 104 1.86 -17.71 -9.87
CA SER A 104 0.42 -17.45 -10.05
C SER A 104 0.20 -16.12 -10.78
N ARG A 105 -0.83 -16.10 -11.64
CA ARG A 105 -1.23 -14.95 -12.45
C ARG A 105 -1.39 -13.68 -11.61
N VAL A 106 -1.85 -13.82 -10.37
CA VAL A 106 -2.03 -12.69 -9.44
C VAL A 106 -0.69 -12.06 -9.04
N PHE A 107 0.36 -12.87 -8.79
CA PHE A 107 1.69 -12.35 -8.47
C PHE A 107 2.29 -11.56 -9.64
N ASN A 108 2.10 -12.05 -10.87
CA ASN A 108 2.63 -11.39 -12.06
C ASN A 108 1.94 -10.06 -12.36
N ILE A 109 0.61 -9.97 -12.17
CA ILE A 109 -0.13 -8.71 -12.34
C ILE A 109 0.33 -7.67 -11.32
N GLN A 110 0.44 -8.05 -10.03
CA GLN A 110 0.84 -7.11 -8.99
C GLN A 110 2.29 -6.67 -9.14
N ARG A 111 3.17 -7.56 -9.59
CA ARG A 111 4.54 -7.20 -9.98
C ARG A 111 4.54 -6.18 -11.13
N ALA A 112 3.74 -6.40 -12.17
CA ALA A 112 3.64 -5.48 -13.31
C ALA A 112 3.13 -4.08 -12.89
N ASN A 113 2.11 -4.03 -12.04
CA ASN A 113 1.58 -2.78 -11.50
C ASN A 113 2.62 -2.02 -10.67
N ALA A 114 3.34 -2.72 -9.78
CA ALA A 114 4.41 -2.13 -8.98
C ALA A 114 5.56 -1.61 -9.86
N MET A 115 5.95 -2.35 -10.92
CA MET A 115 6.95 -1.89 -11.89
C MET A 115 6.52 -0.61 -12.60
N GLY A 116 5.28 -0.56 -13.09
CA GLY A 116 4.75 0.62 -13.78
C GLY A 116 4.75 1.85 -12.89
N MET A 117 4.30 1.72 -11.64
CA MET A 117 4.35 2.83 -10.68
C MET A 117 5.78 3.24 -10.34
N ALA A 118 6.68 2.30 -10.08
CA ALA A 118 8.07 2.60 -9.79
C ALA A 118 8.75 3.36 -10.96
N ALA A 119 8.48 2.97 -12.20
CA ALA A 119 8.99 3.66 -13.39
C ALA A 119 8.47 5.11 -13.48
N THR A 120 7.18 5.33 -13.18
CA THR A 120 6.60 6.68 -13.11
C THR A 120 7.28 7.54 -12.05
N VAL A 121 7.50 6.99 -10.85
CA VAL A 121 8.15 7.73 -9.75
C VAL A 121 9.60 8.06 -10.08
N VAL A 122 10.35 7.13 -10.67
CA VAL A 122 11.74 7.36 -11.10
C VAL A 122 11.81 8.43 -12.20
N GLY A 123 10.89 8.41 -13.16
CA GLY A 123 10.79 9.46 -14.18
C GLY A 123 10.51 10.84 -13.59
N ALA A 124 9.60 10.91 -12.61
CA ALA A 124 9.33 12.15 -11.89
C ALA A 124 10.55 12.63 -11.07
N GLN A 125 11.29 11.70 -10.47
CA GLN A 125 12.49 12.00 -9.68
C GLN A 125 13.62 12.58 -10.55
N GLY A 126 13.92 11.96 -11.70
CA GLY A 126 14.94 12.46 -12.63
C GLY A 126 14.58 13.74 -13.38
N SER A 127 13.32 14.20 -13.29
CA SER A 127 12.88 15.49 -13.85
C SER A 127 13.08 16.67 -12.88
N MET A 128 13.47 16.40 -11.63
CA MET A 128 13.67 17.40 -10.57
C MET A 128 15.15 17.69 -10.26
N GLU A 129 16.08 16.99 -10.92
CA GLU A 129 17.53 17.24 -10.90
C GLU A 129 17.93 18.14 -12.07
#